data_AF-A0A7Y9RZL6-F1
#
_entry.id   AF-A0A7Y9RZL6-F1
#
_cell.length_a   1.000
_cell.length_b   1.000
_cell.length_c   1.000
_cell.angle_alpha   90.00
_cell.angle_beta   90.00
_cell.angle_gamma   90.00
#
_symmetry.space_group_name_H-M   'P 1'
#
loop_
_entity.id
_entity.type
_entity.pdbx_description
1 polymer ?
#
loop_
_entity_poly.entity_id
_entity_poly.type
_entity_poly.pdbx_seq_one_letter_code
_entity_poly.pdbx_strand_id
1 'polypeptide(L)'
;MEVIDLPAPEGVELRWLFHSPAGSDPSLLAASIASTPWPEGRVGVFAHGERESMKAIRALLRERSVPRGDISLSGYWALGRTEDRFQAEKREPIGKIED
;
A
#
# COMPACT_ATOMS: atom_id res chain seq x y z
N MET A 1 -17.21 -11.32 -6.05
CA MET A 1 -16.18 -10.79 -5.14
C MET A 1 -16.75 -10.84 -3.75
N GLU A 2 -16.02 -11.41 -2.81
CA GLU A 2 -16.51 -11.63 -1.45
C GLU A 2 -15.97 -10.51 -0.54
N VAL A 3 -16.87 -9.92 0.25
CA VAL A 3 -16.52 -9.04 1.36
C VAL A 3 -16.53 -9.88 2.62
N ILE A 4 -15.50 -9.76 3.43
CA ILE A 4 -15.48 -10.37 4.76
C ILE A 4 -16.08 -9.37 5.75
N ASP A 5 -17.01 -9.82 6.57
CA ASP A 5 -17.52 -9.01 7.68
C ASP A 5 -16.41 -8.87 8.73
N LEU A 6 -15.84 -7.67 8.81
CA LEU A 6 -14.76 -7.33 9.73
C LEU A 6 -15.25 -6.26 10.70
N PRO A 7 -15.19 -6.49 12.02
CA PRO A 7 -15.59 -5.48 13.00
C PRO A 7 -14.62 -4.28 12.92
N ALA A 8 -15.18 -3.11 12.64
CA ALA A 8 -14.46 -1.84 12.67
C ALA A 8 -14.73 -1.12 14.00
N PRO A 9 -13.72 -0.79 14.80
CA PRO A 9 -13.88 0.06 15.98
C PRO A 9 -14.46 1.45 15.61
N GLU A 10 -14.99 2.15 16.61
CA GLU A 10 -15.39 3.55 16.44
C GLU A 10 -14.23 4.40 15.90
N GLY A 11 -14.48 5.19 14.87
CA GLY A 11 -13.47 6.00 14.18
C GLY A 11 -12.68 5.27 13.09
N VAL A 12 -12.96 3.99 12.82
CA VAL A 12 -12.34 3.25 11.70
C VAL A 12 -13.31 3.13 10.52
N GLU A 13 -12.92 3.68 9.37
CA GLU A 13 -13.65 3.50 8.11
C GLU A 13 -13.04 2.35 7.29
N LEU A 14 -13.84 1.32 7.01
CA LEU A 14 -13.42 0.18 6.19
C LEU A 14 -13.90 0.34 4.75
N ARG A 15 -12.96 0.39 3.80
CA ARG A 15 -13.24 0.45 2.36
C ARG A 15 -12.66 -0.75 1.63
N TRP A 16 -13.51 -1.51 0.96
CA TRP A 16 -13.10 -2.62 0.10
C TRP A 16 -12.94 -2.12 -1.34
N LEU A 17 -11.72 -2.23 -1.88
CA LEU A 17 -11.42 -1.89 -3.26
C LEU A 17 -11.24 -3.17 -4.08
N PHE A 18 -11.83 -3.16 -5.26
CA PHE A 18 -11.97 -4.34 -6.08
C PHE A 18 -11.32 -4.14 -7.45
N HIS A 19 -10.33 -4.98 -7.77
CA HIS A 19 -9.73 -5.06 -9.10
C HIS A 19 -10.56 -5.94 -10.04
N SER A 20 -10.66 -5.53 -11.31
CA SER A 20 -11.19 -6.36 -12.39
C SER A 20 -10.40 -6.09 -13.68
N PRO A 21 -9.48 -6.99 -14.10
CA PRO A 21 -9.07 -8.25 -13.47
C PRO A 21 -8.18 -8.09 -12.23
N ALA A 22 -8.05 -9.12 -11.40
CA ALA A 22 -7.25 -9.08 -10.16
C ALA A 22 -5.79 -8.68 -10.43
N GLY A 23 -5.25 -7.75 -9.65
CA GLY A 23 -3.86 -7.28 -9.77
C GLY A 23 -3.57 -6.42 -11.00
N SER A 24 -4.58 -5.99 -11.77
CA SER A 24 -4.38 -5.25 -13.01
C SER A 24 -3.93 -3.81 -12.84
N ASP A 25 -4.17 -3.21 -11.67
CA ASP A 25 -3.95 -1.78 -11.44
C ASP A 25 -3.27 -1.53 -10.09
N PRO A 26 -1.94 -1.29 -10.07
CA PRO A 26 -1.22 -0.94 -8.84
C PRO A 26 -1.57 0.46 -8.32
N SER A 27 -2.21 1.32 -9.12
CA SER A 27 -2.54 2.69 -8.71
C SER A 27 -3.82 2.79 -7.87
N LEU A 28 -4.69 1.77 -7.91
CA LEU A 28 -6.02 1.79 -7.30
C LEU A 28 -6.01 2.22 -5.82
N LEU A 29 -5.10 1.65 -5.02
CA LEU A 29 -4.99 2.00 -3.60
C LEU A 29 -4.58 3.45 -3.40
N ALA A 30 -3.54 3.90 -4.12
CA ALA A 30 -3.06 5.28 -4.02
C ALA A 30 -4.12 6.29 -4.49
N ALA A 31 -4.82 5.99 -5.58
CA ALA A 31 -5.91 6.83 -6.10
C ALA A 31 -7.06 6.94 -5.09
N SER A 32 -7.46 5.84 -4.46
CA SER A 32 -8.50 5.86 -3.43
C SER A 32 -8.08 6.69 -2.21
N ILE A 33 -6.83 6.57 -1.74
CA ILE A 33 -6.32 7.39 -0.64
C ILE A 33 -6.32 8.86 -1.03
N ALA A 34 -5.84 9.19 -2.25
CA ALA A 34 -5.79 10.57 -2.74
C ALA A 34 -7.17 11.22 -2.86
N SER A 35 -8.22 10.43 -3.13
CA SER A 35 -9.61 10.90 -3.23
C SER A 35 -10.32 11.08 -1.88
N THR A 36 -9.72 10.61 -0.79
CA THR A 36 -10.31 10.66 0.55
C THR A 36 -9.84 11.93 1.27
N PRO A 37 -10.68 12.58 2.11
CA PRO A 37 -10.24 13.67 2.95
C PRO A 37 -8.99 13.30 3.75
N TRP A 38 -7.96 14.13 3.66
CA TRP A 38 -6.72 13.89 4.39
C TRP A 38 -6.91 14.27 5.86
N PRO A 39 -6.53 13.41 6.82
CA PRO A 39 -6.67 13.73 8.25
C PRO A 39 -5.84 14.95 8.65
N GLU A 40 -6.34 15.73 9.60
CA GLU A 40 -5.59 16.80 10.24
C GLU A 40 -4.56 16.24 11.23
N GLY A 41 -3.46 16.97 11.45
CA GLY A 41 -2.43 16.60 12.42
C GLY A 41 -1.39 15.59 11.90
N ARG A 42 -0.81 14.81 12.83
CA ARG A 42 0.24 13.82 12.51
C ARG A 42 -0.41 12.53 12.00
N VAL A 43 -0.05 12.12 10.80
CA VAL A 43 -0.57 10.90 10.15
C VAL A 43 0.48 9.79 10.22
N GLY A 44 0.12 8.66 10.83
CA GLY A 44 0.86 7.40 10.73
C GLY A 44 0.29 6.52 9.62
N VAL A 45 1.15 5.83 8.88
CA VAL A 45 0.73 4.97 7.76
C VAL A 45 1.28 3.56 7.92
N PHE A 46 0.40 2.58 7.79
CA PHE A 46 0.74 1.16 7.71
C PHE A 46 0.22 0.62 6.37
N ALA A 47 1.11 0.35 5.41
CA ALA A 47 0.76 -0.08 4.07
C ALA A 47 1.62 -1.27 3.62
N HIS A 48 1.00 -2.44 3.50
CA HIS A 48 1.70 -3.69 3.19
C HIS A 48 0.92 -4.44 2.11
N GLY A 49 1.59 -4.86 1.03
CA GLY A 49 0.90 -5.47 -0.10
C GLY A 49 1.77 -5.67 -1.33
N GLU A 50 1.19 -5.59 -2.51
CA GLU A 50 1.92 -5.76 -3.78
C GLU A 50 2.94 -4.61 -4.01
N ARG A 51 4.13 -4.95 -4.50
CA ARG A 51 5.28 -4.03 -4.61
C ARG A 51 4.98 -2.74 -5.39
N GLU A 52 4.41 -2.81 -6.59
CA GLU A 52 4.14 -1.62 -7.39
C GLU A 52 3.05 -0.75 -6.77
N SER A 53 2.07 -1.36 -6.10
CA SER A 53 1.06 -0.67 -5.31
C SER A 53 1.69 0.09 -4.13
N MET A 54 2.66 -0.53 -3.45
CA MET A 54 3.39 0.12 -2.36
C MET A 54 4.25 1.29 -2.84
N LYS A 55 4.83 1.20 -4.04
CA LYS A 55 5.52 2.34 -4.66
C LYS A 55 4.58 3.50 -4.97
N ALA A 56 3.39 3.22 -5.52
CA ALA A 56 2.39 4.25 -5.79
C ALA A 56 1.95 4.96 -4.51
N ILE A 57 1.71 4.21 -3.42
CA ILE A 57 1.44 4.78 -2.10
C ILE A 57 2.63 5.63 -1.62
N ARG A 58 3.87 5.13 -1.71
CA ARG A 58 5.05 5.89 -1.28
C ARG A 58 5.19 7.22 -2.01
N ALA A 59 4.89 7.28 -3.32
CA ALA A 59 4.90 8.53 -4.08
C ALA A 59 3.88 9.53 -3.52
N LEU A 60 2.63 9.10 -3.31
CA LEU A 60 1.58 9.92 -2.70
C LEU A 60 1.98 10.44 -1.30
N LEU A 61 2.57 9.58 -0.45
CA LEU A 61 2.99 9.98 0.90
C LEU A 61 4.12 11.01 0.88
N ARG A 62 5.00 10.96 -0.13
CA ARG A 62 6.02 12.01 -0.34
C ARG A 62 5.40 13.34 -0.72
N GLU A 63 4.41 13.34 -1.62
CA GLU A 63 3.65 14.56 -1.98
C GLU A 63 2.95 15.17 -0.76
N ARG A 64 2.45 14.33 0.15
CA ARG A 64 1.82 14.72 1.41
C ARG A 64 2.81 15.05 2.53
N SER A 65 4.12 15.00 2.27
CA SER A 65 5.18 15.28 3.25
C SER A 65 5.08 14.46 4.54
N VAL A 66 4.59 13.21 4.45
CA VAL A 66 4.52 12.33 5.64
C VAL A 66 5.94 11.95 6.08
N PRO A 67 6.33 12.17 7.34
CA PRO A 67 7.66 11.83 7.83
C PRO A 67 7.99 10.35 7.67
N ARG A 68 9.22 10.02 7.26
CA ARG A 68 9.64 8.62 7.09
C ARG A 68 9.48 7.78 8.36
N GLY A 69 9.67 8.38 9.54
CA GLY A 69 9.48 7.70 10.83
C GLY A 69 8.02 7.33 11.15
N ASP A 70 7.07 7.91 10.41
CA ASP A 70 5.62 7.66 10.58
C ASP A 70 5.07 6.70 9.52
N ILE A 71 5.95 6.10 8.70
CA ILE A 71 5.56 5.20 7.60
C ILE A 71 6.12 3.81 7.87
N SER A 72 5.23 2.83 7.99
CA SER A 72 5.53 1.40 7.85
C SER A 72 5.02 0.94 6.48
N LEU A 73 5.94 0.69 5.56
CA LEU A 73 5.61 0.35 4.17
C LEU A 73 6.45 -0.82 3.68
N SER A 74 5.82 -1.87 3.15
CA SER A 74 6.53 -3.08 2.70
C SER A 74 5.83 -3.82 1.58
N GLY A 75 6.59 -4.19 0.55
CA GLY A 75 6.15 -5.11 -0.49
C GLY A 75 6.18 -6.55 0.03
N TYR A 76 5.02 -7.19 0.08
CA TYR A 76 4.85 -8.59 0.46
C TYR A 76 5.06 -9.54 -0.70
N TRP A 77 4.67 -9.14 -1.90
CA TRP A 77 4.84 -9.90 -3.15
C TRP A 77 4.90 -8.94 -4.35
N ALA A 78 5.19 -9.46 -5.54
CA ALA A 78 5.16 -8.72 -6.79
C ALA A 78 4.51 -9.55 -7.90
N LEU A 79 3.61 -8.95 -8.67
CA LEU A 79 2.91 -9.65 -9.75
C LEU A 79 3.90 -10.15 -10.81
N GLY A 80 3.70 -11.40 -11.26
CA GLY A 80 4.56 -12.04 -12.28
C GLY A 80 5.90 -12.56 -11.75
N ARG A 81 6.11 -12.58 -10.42
CA ARG A 81 7.32 -13.14 -9.78
C ARG A 81 6.93 -14.33 -8.90
N THR A 82 7.73 -15.39 -8.93
CA THR A 82 7.60 -16.49 -7.97
C THR A 82 8.06 -16.05 -6.58
N GLU A 83 7.38 -16.53 -5.53
CA GLU A 83 7.61 -16.17 -4.12
C GLU A 83 9.08 -16.30 -3.69
N ASP A 84 9.75 -17.38 -4.11
CA ASP A 84 11.16 -17.67 -3.77
C ASP A 84 12.10 -16.56 -4.27
N ARG A 85 11.85 -16.06 -5.48
CA ARG A 85 12.65 -15.00 -6.08
C ARG A 85 12.37 -13.65 -5.38
N PHE A 86 11.12 -13.40 -4.99
CA PHE A 86 10.74 -12.15 -4.34
C PHE A 86 11.35 -12.01 -2.93
N GLN A 87 11.35 -13.08 -2.13
CA GLN A 87 11.96 -13.03 -0.79
C GLN A 87 13.49 -12.86 -0.84
N ALA A 88 14.16 -13.46 -1.84
CA ALA A 88 15.58 -13.24 -2.08
C ALA A 88 15.88 -11.78 -2.49
N GLU A 89 15.06 -11.22 -3.38
CA GLU A 89 15.19 -9.86 -3.90
C GLU A 89 15.01 -8.78 -2.81
N LYS A 90 14.31 -9.04 -1.69
CA LYS A 90 14.19 -8.10 -0.54
C LYS A 90 15.54 -7.65 0.02
N ARG A 91 16.60 -8.44 -0.16
CA ARG A 91 17.96 -8.12 0.29
C ARG A 91 18.81 -7.44 -0.79
N GLU A 92 18.31 -7.35 -2.00
CA GLU A 92 18.96 -6.73 -3.15
C GLU A 92 18.45 -5.28 -3.37
N PRO A 93 19.16 -4.45 -4.16
CA PRO A 93 18.72 -3.08 -4.47
C PRO A 93 17.31 -3.02 -5.05
N ILE A 94 16.89 -4.05 -5.80
CA ILE A 94 15.55 -4.13 -6.39
C ILE A 94 14.44 -4.34 -5.35
N GLY A 95 14.74 -4.94 -4.20
CA GLY A 95 13.79 -5.12 -3.10
C GLY A 95 13.62 -3.91 -2.19
N LYS A 96 14.52 -2.92 -2.30
CA LYS A 96 14.36 -1.65 -1.61
C LYS A 96 13.25 -0.85 -2.28
N ILE A 97 12.21 -0.53 -1.50
CA ILE A 97 11.17 0.44 -1.89
C ILE A 97 11.62 1.88 -1.55
N GLU A 98 12.84 2.01 -1.04
CA GLU A 98 13.43 3.27 -0.64
C GLU A 98 14.65 3.54 -1.52
N ASP A 99 14.74 4.76 -2.03
CA ASP A 99 16.04 5.36 -2.39
C ASP A 99 16.89 5.54 -1.13
#